data_AF-A0A3D4YNG7-F1
#
_entry.id   AF-A0A3D4YNG7-F1
#
_cell.length_a   1.000
_cell.length_b   1.000
_cell.length_c   1.000
_cell.angle_alpha   90.00
_cell.angle_beta   90.00
_cell.angle_gamma   90.00
#
_symmetry.space_group_name_H-M   'P 1'
#
loop_
_entity.id
_entity.type
_entity.pdbx_description
1 polymer ?
#
loop_
_entity_poly.entity_id
_entity_poly.type
_entity_poly.pdbx_seq_one_letter_code
_entity_poly.pdbx_strand_id
1 'polypeptide(L)'
;DGSRLTAAGVREICGGAHWPTDQWTRSVGALERADSVSIDPHKLGYVPYPAGAFLLKDRRGRELVATDPPYLALTTSRENGDAPVIGRFIFEGSKPGASAAATWLSHKTIPLNSAGHGRIIASTLRAARDLYALFGSADFSPYRVVRLPEPDLNIVCFLLHHPSLGTLSELNALNEMIYRELSPDAEMSAPYMISRTRLTSPAYDGAIGPLLLSLGKDGESYQESIAEGLTVLRATVMNPFSVDASPDYLLGLVDAVRRAAMSFLSGPANPVLRHRLRRATCRAQ
;
A
#
# COMPACT_ATOMS: atom_id res chain seq x y z
N ASP A 1 -0.23 21.14 18.37
CA ASP A 1 -1.39 21.95 17.92
C ASP A 1 -2.38 21.13 17.09
N GLY A 2 -1.97 20.02 16.44
CA GLY A 2 -2.88 19.17 15.67
C GLY A 2 -3.36 19.81 14.37
N SER A 3 -2.66 20.84 13.90
CA SER A 3 -2.96 21.53 12.64
C SER A 3 -2.86 20.55 11.47
N ARG A 4 -3.75 20.71 10.48
CA ARG A 4 -3.86 19.85 9.30
C ARG A 4 -3.56 20.68 8.06
N LEU A 5 -3.01 20.04 7.02
CA LEU A 5 -2.95 20.66 5.70
C LEU A 5 -4.37 20.80 5.14
N THR A 6 -4.63 21.91 4.45
CA THR A 6 -5.89 22.07 3.72
C THR A 6 -5.89 21.20 2.47
N ALA A 7 -7.06 20.84 1.94
CA ALA A 7 -7.14 20.10 0.68
C ALA A 7 -6.43 20.84 -0.47
N ALA A 8 -6.56 22.18 -0.51
CA ALA A 8 -5.85 23.03 -1.46
C ALA A 8 -4.32 22.93 -1.30
N GLY A 9 -3.82 22.97 -0.05
CA GLY A 9 -2.39 22.81 0.22
C GLY A 9 -1.85 21.43 -0.17
N VAL A 10 -2.64 20.35 0.03
CA VAL A 10 -2.24 19.02 -0.44
C VAL A 10 -2.24 18.95 -1.97
N ARG A 11 -3.24 19.55 -2.65
CA ARG A 11 -3.27 19.63 -4.12
C ARG A 11 -2.03 20.33 -4.67
N GLU A 12 -1.62 21.44 -4.04
CA GLU A 12 -0.41 22.17 -4.41
C GLU A 12 0.84 21.31 -4.26
N ILE A 13 0.99 20.62 -3.12
CA ILE A 13 2.10 19.67 -2.90
C ILE A 13 2.09 18.58 -3.98
N CYS A 14 0.92 18.04 -4.33
CA CYS A 14 0.76 17.02 -5.36
C CYS A 14 0.74 17.59 -6.80
N GLY A 15 1.38 18.73 -7.06
CA GLY A 15 1.57 19.27 -8.41
C GLY A 15 0.31 19.83 -9.06
N GLY A 16 -0.67 20.27 -8.27
CA GLY A 16 -1.94 20.82 -8.75
C GLY A 16 -2.94 19.77 -9.24
N ALA A 17 -2.69 18.49 -8.96
CA ALA A 17 -3.61 17.43 -9.33
C ALA A 17 -5.00 17.62 -8.70
N HIS A 18 -6.06 17.06 -9.32
CA HIS A 18 -7.42 17.09 -8.78
C HIS A 18 -7.60 16.11 -7.60
N TRP A 19 -6.68 16.14 -6.64
CA TRP A 19 -6.64 15.28 -5.47
C TRP A 19 -5.90 15.98 -4.30
N PRO A 20 -6.37 15.86 -3.04
CA PRO A 20 -7.50 15.05 -2.59
C PRO A 20 -8.82 15.57 -3.12
N THR A 21 -9.71 14.63 -3.47
CA THR A 21 -11.08 14.96 -3.85
C THR A 21 -11.84 15.45 -2.62
N ASP A 22 -12.93 16.18 -2.84
CA ASP A 22 -13.76 16.64 -1.72
C ASP A 22 -14.40 15.45 -1.00
N GLN A 23 -14.74 14.39 -1.73
CA GLN A 23 -15.23 13.14 -1.14
C GLN A 23 -14.19 12.53 -0.21
N TRP A 24 -12.95 12.36 -0.68
CA TRP A 24 -11.86 11.80 0.13
C TRP A 24 -11.62 12.64 1.39
N THR A 25 -11.58 13.97 1.23
CA THR A 25 -11.37 14.91 2.36
C THR A 25 -12.47 14.77 3.40
N ARG A 26 -13.73 14.65 2.98
CA ARG A 26 -14.86 14.40 3.88
C ARG A 26 -14.74 13.04 4.58
N SER A 27 -14.35 11.99 3.85
CA SER A 27 -14.18 10.64 4.41
C SER A 27 -13.11 10.60 5.51
N VAL A 28 -11.94 11.20 5.27
CA VAL A 28 -10.87 11.27 6.28
C VAL A 28 -11.27 12.14 7.47
N GLY A 29 -11.93 13.28 7.22
CA GLY A 29 -12.44 14.14 8.28
C GLY A 29 -13.47 13.43 9.18
N ALA A 30 -14.30 12.56 8.60
CA ALA A 30 -15.33 11.82 9.33
C ALA A 30 -14.78 10.79 10.33
N LEU A 31 -13.48 10.47 10.32
CA LEU A 31 -12.87 9.56 11.30
C LEU A 31 -13.05 10.06 12.75
N GLU A 32 -13.15 11.37 12.99
CA GLU A 32 -13.42 11.92 14.33
C GLU A 32 -14.83 11.56 14.87
N ARG A 33 -15.71 11.10 13.98
CA ARG A 33 -17.05 10.64 14.32
C ARG A 33 -17.09 9.16 14.67
N ALA A 34 -16.04 8.39 14.35
CA ALA A 34 -15.96 6.98 14.69
C ALA A 34 -15.89 6.79 16.22
N ASP A 35 -16.51 5.71 16.72
CA ASP A 35 -16.43 5.34 18.15
C ASP A 35 -15.03 4.83 18.53
N SER A 36 -14.35 4.23 17.56
CA SER A 36 -12.97 3.76 17.70
C SER A 36 -12.17 3.88 16.40
N VAL A 37 -10.85 4.04 16.52
CA VAL A 37 -9.91 4.06 15.39
C VAL A 37 -8.71 3.17 15.72
N SER A 38 -8.39 2.23 14.83
CA SER A 38 -7.11 1.53 14.85
C SER A 38 -6.09 2.30 14.03
N ILE A 39 -4.90 2.51 14.58
CA ILE A 39 -3.80 3.18 13.91
C ILE A 39 -2.48 2.53 14.31
N ASP A 40 -1.58 2.37 13.35
CA ASP A 40 -0.35 1.62 13.53
C ASP A 40 0.87 2.53 13.39
N PRO A 41 1.47 2.99 14.51
CA PRO A 41 2.73 3.75 14.48
C PRO A 41 3.85 3.04 13.69
N HIS A 42 3.90 1.71 13.70
CA HIS A 42 4.88 0.96 12.92
C HIS A 42 4.61 0.84 11.40
N LYS A 43 3.54 1.49 10.92
CA LYS A 43 3.24 1.66 9.49
C LYS A 43 3.62 3.07 9.07
N LEU A 44 2.62 3.95 8.87
CA LEU A 44 2.84 5.33 8.43
C LEU A 44 3.30 6.29 9.55
N GLY A 45 3.51 5.79 10.78
CA GLY A 45 4.13 6.55 11.88
C GLY A 45 5.65 6.38 11.98
N TYR A 46 6.26 5.54 11.13
CA TYR A 46 7.71 5.32 11.06
C TYR A 46 8.36 4.88 12.38
N VAL A 47 7.60 4.20 13.24
CA VAL A 47 8.10 3.60 14.48
C VAL A 47 8.57 2.15 14.22
N PRO A 48 9.65 1.65 14.83
CA PRO A 48 10.02 0.25 14.69
C PRO A 48 8.92 -0.71 15.20
N TYR A 49 8.84 -1.89 14.60
CA TYR A 49 7.98 -2.97 15.11
C TYR A 49 8.45 -3.44 16.50
N PRO A 50 7.54 -3.84 17.40
CA PRO A 50 6.08 -3.74 17.30
C PRO A 50 5.53 -2.43 17.88
N ALA A 51 4.59 -1.78 17.19
CA ALA A 51 3.83 -0.64 17.70
C ALA A 51 2.49 -0.48 16.96
N GLY A 52 1.40 -0.89 17.62
CA GLY A 52 0.01 -0.66 17.21
C GLY A 52 -0.74 0.14 18.26
N ALA A 53 -1.84 0.79 17.88
CA ALA A 53 -2.69 1.56 18.79
C ALA A 53 -4.17 1.44 18.43
N PHE A 54 -4.99 1.33 19.48
CA PHE A 54 -6.44 1.38 19.39
C PHE A 54 -6.94 2.59 20.18
N LEU A 55 -7.66 3.47 19.51
CA LEU A 55 -8.18 4.71 20.07
C LEU A 55 -9.67 4.57 20.29
N LEU A 56 -10.14 4.91 21.49
CA LEU A 56 -11.56 5.02 21.80
C LEU A 56 -11.92 6.50 21.91
N LYS A 57 -12.99 6.90 21.21
CA LYS A 57 -13.54 8.25 21.32
C LYS A 57 -14.06 8.52 22.74
N ASP A 58 -14.75 7.53 23.30
CA ASP A 58 -15.23 7.55 24.68
C ASP A 58 -14.45 6.57 25.53
N ARG A 59 -13.70 7.11 26.50
CA ARG A 59 -12.90 6.31 27.43
C ARG A 59 -13.73 5.27 28.19
N ARG A 60 -15.03 5.50 28.41
CA ARG A 60 -15.92 4.57 29.12
C ARG A 60 -16.06 3.24 28.41
N GLY A 61 -15.90 3.21 27.08
CA GLY A 61 -15.96 1.99 26.29
C GLY A 61 -14.92 0.94 26.70
N ARG A 62 -13.79 1.35 27.28
CA ARG A 62 -12.75 0.43 27.76
C ARG A 62 -13.22 -0.44 28.93
N GLU A 63 -14.24 0.00 29.68
CA GLU A 63 -14.78 -0.77 30.81
C GLU A 63 -15.51 -2.04 30.35
N LEU A 64 -15.95 -2.10 29.09
CA LEU A 64 -16.62 -3.28 28.52
C LEU A 64 -15.68 -4.50 28.42
N VAL A 65 -14.37 -4.28 28.43
CA VAL A 65 -13.34 -5.32 28.39
C VAL A 65 -12.50 -5.35 29.66
N ALA A 66 -12.87 -4.55 30.67
CA ALA A 66 -12.09 -4.42 31.88
C ALA A 66 -12.04 -5.75 32.64
N THR A 67 -10.84 -6.26 32.85
CA THR A 67 -10.60 -7.45 33.66
C THR A 67 -9.52 -7.13 34.68
N ASP A 68 -9.83 -7.28 35.96
CA ASP A 68 -8.84 -7.08 37.03
C ASP A 68 -7.90 -8.29 37.06
N PRO A 69 -6.58 -8.13 36.80
CA PRO A 69 -5.65 -9.24 36.86
C PRO A 69 -5.47 -9.72 38.30
N PRO A 70 -5.64 -11.03 38.60
CA PRO A 70 -5.63 -11.56 39.97
C PRO A 70 -4.35 -11.26 40.76
N TYR A 71 -3.21 -11.09 40.08
CA TYR A 71 -1.90 -10.85 40.68
C TYR A 71 -1.66 -9.40 41.13
N LEU A 72 -2.48 -8.43 40.69
CA LEU A 72 -2.35 -7.03 41.13
C LEU A 72 -3.18 -6.71 42.38
N ALA A 73 -4.13 -7.57 42.75
CA ALA A 73 -4.90 -7.44 43.98
C ALA A 73 -4.01 -7.46 45.25
N LEU A 74 -2.77 -7.98 45.15
CA LEU A 74 -1.82 -8.06 46.25
C LEU A 74 -0.93 -6.80 46.39
N THR A 75 -0.88 -5.92 45.39
CA THR A 75 0.02 -4.75 45.37
C THR A 75 -0.71 -3.41 45.35
N THR A 76 -2.01 -3.38 45.07
CA THR A 76 -2.84 -2.17 45.11
C THR A 76 -3.52 -2.04 46.49
N SER A 77 -2.73 -1.79 47.54
CA SER A 77 -3.26 -1.14 48.74
C SER A 77 -3.70 0.27 48.32
N ARG A 78 -5.00 0.54 48.50
CA ARG A 78 -5.79 1.70 48.06
C ARG A 78 -5.35 3.08 48.58
N GLU A 79 -4.11 3.24 49.04
CA GLU A 79 -3.66 4.43 49.80
C GLU A 79 -2.88 5.46 48.98
N ASN A 80 -2.45 5.16 47.75
CA ASN A 80 -1.70 6.10 46.92
C ASN A 80 -2.31 6.28 45.53
N GLY A 81 -3.40 7.06 45.44
CA GLY A 81 -3.89 7.72 44.21
C GLY A 81 -3.56 6.99 42.91
N ASP A 82 -4.12 5.79 42.74
CA ASP A 82 -3.66 4.79 41.78
C ASP A 82 -3.63 5.32 40.34
N ALA A 83 -2.44 5.34 39.73
CA ALA A 83 -2.35 5.38 38.28
C ALA A 83 -3.07 4.14 37.74
N PRO A 84 -4.08 4.28 36.87
CA PRO A 84 -4.85 3.14 36.39
C PRO A 84 -3.92 2.13 35.71
N VAL A 85 -3.95 0.88 36.17
CA VAL A 85 -3.23 -0.22 35.55
C VAL A 85 -3.77 -0.38 34.13
N ILE A 86 -3.01 0.08 33.14
CA ILE A 86 -3.41 0.02 31.72
C ILE A 86 -3.76 -1.40 31.27
N GLY A 87 -3.10 -2.41 31.85
CA GLY A 87 -3.34 -3.84 31.60
C GLY A 87 -4.76 -4.31 31.85
N ARG A 88 -5.53 -3.62 32.73
CA ARG A 88 -6.95 -3.92 32.96
C ARG A 88 -7.80 -3.70 31.72
N PHE A 89 -7.42 -2.76 30.86
CA PHE A 89 -8.27 -2.22 29.80
C PHE A 89 -7.87 -2.66 28.39
N ILE A 90 -7.00 -3.66 28.27
CA ILE A 90 -6.44 -4.13 27.01
C ILE A 90 -6.49 -5.65 26.94
N PHE A 91 -6.43 -6.21 25.72
CA PHE A 91 -6.44 -7.66 25.52
C PHE A 91 -5.08 -8.32 25.82
N GLU A 92 -3.99 -7.56 25.73
CA GLU A 92 -2.64 -8.05 25.99
C GLU A 92 -2.29 -8.00 27.49
N GLY A 93 -1.34 -8.83 27.91
CA GLY A 93 -0.78 -8.80 29.27
C GLY A 93 0.45 -7.90 29.37
N SER A 94 1.59 -8.50 29.76
CA SER A 94 2.88 -7.82 29.74
C SER A 94 3.23 -7.33 28.33
N LYS A 95 3.68 -6.09 28.22
CA LYS A 95 3.99 -5.42 26.95
C LYS A 95 5.16 -4.45 27.10
N PRO A 96 6.01 -4.30 26.08
CA PRO A 96 7.23 -3.51 26.19
C PRO A 96 6.96 -2.03 26.42
N GLY A 97 7.48 -1.47 27.51
CA GLY A 97 7.51 -0.02 27.72
C GLY A 97 8.31 0.71 26.63
N ALA A 98 9.29 0.03 26.03
CA ALA A 98 10.12 0.54 24.93
C ALA A 98 9.29 0.93 23.69
N SER A 99 8.26 0.16 23.31
CA SER A 99 7.40 0.53 22.17
C SER A 99 6.62 1.83 22.42
N ALA A 100 6.16 2.03 23.66
CA ALA A 100 5.51 3.27 24.06
C ALA A 100 6.50 4.44 24.07
N ALA A 101 7.72 4.23 24.58
CA ALA A 101 8.78 5.24 24.57
C ALA A 101 9.21 5.62 23.15
N ALA A 102 9.37 4.65 22.25
CA ALA A 102 9.72 4.89 20.85
C ALA A 102 8.63 5.70 20.12
N THR A 103 7.37 5.33 20.31
CA THR A 103 6.22 6.07 19.75
C THR A 103 6.14 7.49 20.30
N TRP A 104 6.30 7.64 21.62
CA TRP A 104 6.31 8.95 22.28
C TRP A 104 7.43 9.85 21.74
N LEU A 105 8.65 9.32 21.65
CA LEU A 105 9.81 10.07 21.14
C LEU A 105 9.59 10.46 19.68
N SER A 106 9.08 9.55 18.84
CA SER A 106 8.71 9.86 17.45
C SER A 106 7.73 11.04 17.38
N HIS A 107 6.65 11.02 18.18
CA HIS A 107 5.67 12.11 18.19
C HIS A 107 6.21 13.44 18.76
N LYS A 108 7.23 13.40 19.62
CA LYS A 108 7.89 14.60 20.15
C LYS A 108 8.87 15.20 19.16
N THR A 109 9.60 14.36 18.43
CA THR A 109 10.57 14.78 17.41
C THR A 109 9.89 15.18 16.11
N ILE A 110 8.85 14.45 15.71
CA ILE A 110 8.07 14.66 14.49
C ILE A 110 6.60 14.84 14.90
N PRO A 111 6.15 16.09 15.13
CA PRO A 111 4.81 16.33 15.64
C PRO A 111 3.69 15.78 14.76
N LEU A 112 2.58 15.38 15.39
CA LEU A 112 1.35 14.95 14.71
C LEU A 112 0.54 16.15 14.20
N ASN A 113 1.13 16.91 13.28
CA ASN A 113 0.53 18.07 12.65
C ASN A 113 1.08 18.30 11.23
N SER A 114 0.63 19.36 10.58
CA SER A 114 1.02 19.73 9.20
C SER A 114 2.51 20.02 9.04
N ALA A 115 3.21 20.42 10.11
CA ALA A 115 4.64 20.73 10.08
C ALA A 115 5.55 19.51 10.31
N GLY A 116 5.03 18.45 10.95
CA GLY A 116 5.73 17.18 11.20
C GLY A 116 5.26 16.07 10.26
N HIS A 117 4.51 15.11 10.80
CA HIS A 117 4.02 13.95 10.05
C HIS A 117 3.23 14.35 8.79
N GLY A 118 2.52 15.47 8.81
CA GLY A 118 1.81 15.99 7.64
C GLY A 118 2.72 16.20 6.42
N ARG A 119 3.97 16.64 6.61
CA ARG A 119 4.96 16.79 5.52
C ARG A 119 5.41 15.45 4.98
N ILE A 120 5.72 14.50 5.86
CA ILE A 120 6.16 13.14 5.50
C ILE A 120 5.09 12.45 4.68
N ILE A 121 3.84 12.46 5.17
CA ILE A 121 2.71 11.85 4.48
C ILE A 121 2.47 12.55 3.15
N ALA A 122 2.42 13.89 3.10
CA ALA A 122 2.23 14.61 1.84
C ALA A 122 3.32 14.29 0.79
N SER A 123 4.58 14.11 1.19
CA SER A 123 5.65 13.69 0.28
C SER A 123 5.38 12.29 -0.29
N THR A 124 5.02 11.31 0.54
CA THR A 124 4.70 9.95 0.08
C THR A 124 3.48 9.89 -0.83
N LEU A 125 2.47 10.72 -0.57
CA LEU A 125 1.28 10.87 -1.42
C LEU A 125 1.66 11.41 -2.80
N ARG A 126 2.48 12.47 -2.84
CA ARG A 126 3.01 13.02 -4.09
C ARG A 126 3.80 11.95 -4.87
N ALA A 127 4.73 11.27 -4.21
CA ALA A 127 5.54 10.23 -4.84
C ALA A 127 4.70 9.08 -5.43
N ALA A 128 3.65 8.63 -4.74
CA ALA A 128 2.75 7.61 -5.27
C ALA A 128 1.97 8.09 -6.50
N ARG A 129 1.54 9.36 -6.51
CA ARG A 129 0.86 9.95 -7.67
C ARG A 129 1.80 10.14 -8.85
N ASP A 130 3.03 10.59 -8.60
CA ASP A 130 4.06 10.72 -9.63
C ASP A 130 4.37 9.34 -10.25
N LEU A 131 4.52 8.30 -9.42
CA LEU A 131 4.70 6.93 -9.89
C LEU A 131 3.51 6.43 -10.71
N TYR A 132 2.28 6.70 -10.25
CA TYR A 132 1.05 6.36 -10.97
C TYR A 132 0.96 7.05 -12.35
N ALA A 133 1.40 8.31 -12.43
CA ALA A 133 1.48 9.05 -13.69
C ALA A 133 2.55 8.47 -14.62
N LEU A 134 3.75 8.18 -14.09
CA LEU A 134 4.85 7.59 -14.85
C LEU A 134 4.48 6.24 -15.46
N PHE A 135 3.80 5.36 -14.72
CA PHE A 135 3.27 4.11 -15.28
C PHE A 135 2.25 4.32 -16.39
N GLY A 136 1.55 5.45 -16.41
CA GLY A 136 0.59 5.80 -17.45
C GLY A 136 1.20 6.44 -18.69
N SER A 137 2.38 7.06 -18.57
CA SER A 137 3.05 7.77 -19.67
C SER A 137 4.24 7.03 -20.26
N ALA A 138 4.85 6.11 -19.52
CA ALA A 138 6.01 5.36 -19.97
C ALA A 138 5.65 4.35 -21.06
N ASP A 139 6.56 4.16 -22.01
CA ASP A 139 6.40 3.17 -23.07
C ASP A 139 6.82 1.77 -22.59
N PHE A 140 5.83 0.88 -22.56
CA PHE A 140 6.00 -0.54 -22.23
C PHE A 140 5.85 -1.45 -23.46
N SER A 141 5.69 -0.89 -24.67
CA SER A 141 5.44 -1.64 -25.90
C SER A 141 6.41 -2.83 -26.05
N PRO A 142 5.91 -4.05 -26.35
CA PRO A 142 4.53 -4.38 -26.75
C PRO A 142 3.55 -4.62 -25.57
N TYR A 143 3.98 -4.42 -24.33
CA TYR A 143 3.12 -4.56 -23.15
C TYR A 143 2.29 -3.30 -22.90
N ARG A 144 1.13 -3.49 -22.29
CA ARG A 144 0.29 -2.42 -21.74
C ARG A 144 0.33 -2.49 -20.23
N VAL A 145 0.58 -1.35 -19.58
CA VAL A 145 0.37 -1.21 -18.14
C VAL A 145 -1.10 -0.92 -17.88
N VAL A 146 -1.74 -1.77 -17.07
CA VAL A 146 -3.09 -1.55 -16.57
C VAL A 146 -2.97 -1.08 -15.14
N ARG A 147 -3.26 0.20 -14.92
CA ARG A 147 -3.29 0.79 -13.59
C ARG A 147 -4.63 0.49 -12.93
N LEU A 148 -4.61 0.13 -11.64
CA LEU A 148 -5.82 0.14 -10.81
C LEU A 148 -6.23 1.59 -10.53
N PRO A 149 -7.36 1.88 -9.84
CA PRO A 149 -7.76 3.25 -9.56
C PRO A 149 -6.64 4.11 -8.95
N GLU A 150 -6.70 5.41 -9.22
CA GLU A 150 -5.71 6.38 -8.74
C GLU A 150 -5.56 6.27 -7.20
N PRO A 151 -4.32 6.30 -6.66
CA PRO A 151 -4.10 6.01 -5.25
C PRO A 151 -4.70 7.08 -4.34
N ASP A 152 -5.53 6.64 -3.40
CA ASP A 152 -6.06 7.46 -2.30
C ASP A 152 -5.03 7.75 -1.21
N LEU A 153 -3.95 6.96 -1.15
CA LEU A 153 -2.83 7.14 -0.25
C LEU A 153 -1.52 6.87 -1.01
N ASN A 154 -0.60 6.10 -0.44
CA ASN A 154 0.74 5.90 -0.97
C ASN A 154 0.97 4.49 -1.54
N ILE A 155 -0.09 3.83 -2.03
CA ILE A 155 -0.01 2.48 -2.61
C ILE A 155 -0.47 2.53 -4.06
N VAL A 156 0.43 2.21 -4.99
CA VAL A 156 0.14 2.13 -6.42
C VAL A 156 0.00 0.67 -6.81
N CYS A 157 -1.17 0.31 -7.34
CA CYS A 157 -1.44 -1.04 -7.84
C CYS A 157 -1.54 -1.02 -9.36
N PHE A 158 -0.96 -2.03 -10.01
CA PHE A 158 -0.93 -2.16 -11.46
C PHE A 158 -0.72 -3.62 -11.87
N LEU A 159 -0.93 -3.91 -13.14
CA LEU A 159 -0.52 -5.16 -13.77
C LEU A 159 -0.04 -4.89 -15.20
N LEU A 160 0.75 -5.81 -15.75
CA LEU A 160 1.14 -5.78 -17.15
C LEU A 160 0.33 -6.78 -17.94
N HIS A 161 -0.10 -6.36 -19.13
CA HIS A 161 -0.81 -7.17 -20.11
C HIS A 161 -0.02 -7.19 -21.41
N HIS A 162 -0.08 -8.31 -22.14
CA HIS A 162 0.44 -8.41 -23.49
C HIS A 162 -0.67 -8.93 -24.42
N PRO A 163 -0.88 -8.36 -25.63
CA PRO A 163 -1.97 -8.75 -26.54
C PRO A 163 -1.94 -10.21 -27.04
N SER A 164 -0.89 -10.97 -26.74
CA SER A 164 -0.76 -12.38 -27.13
C SER A 164 -1.20 -13.35 -26.03
N LEU A 165 -1.60 -12.84 -24.85
CA LEU A 165 -2.08 -13.66 -23.74
C LEU A 165 -3.53 -14.05 -24.05
N GLY A 166 -3.82 -15.35 -24.00
CA GLY A 166 -5.14 -15.90 -24.32
C GLY A 166 -5.95 -16.30 -23.10
N THR A 167 -5.38 -16.26 -21.89
CA THR A 167 -6.06 -16.70 -20.65
C THR A 167 -5.70 -15.84 -19.44
N LEU A 168 -6.59 -15.81 -18.45
CA LEU A 168 -6.33 -15.18 -17.15
C LEU A 168 -5.13 -15.82 -16.43
N SER A 169 -4.95 -17.13 -16.57
CA SER A 169 -3.79 -17.85 -16.02
C SER A 169 -2.46 -17.37 -16.62
N GLU A 170 -2.40 -17.14 -17.93
CA GLU A 170 -1.21 -16.57 -18.59
C GLU A 170 -0.95 -15.12 -18.14
N LEU A 171 -1.99 -14.30 -17.95
CA LEU A 171 -1.88 -12.96 -17.37
C LEU A 171 -1.33 -12.97 -15.94
N ASN A 172 -1.83 -13.89 -15.12
CA ASN A 172 -1.35 -14.09 -13.76
C ASN A 172 0.10 -14.57 -13.73
N ALA A 173 0.47 -15.48 -14.63
CA ALA A 173 1.84 -16.00 -14.73
C ALA A 173 2.86 -14.92 -15.12
N LEU A 174 2.51 -14.01 -16.03
CA LEU A 174 3.34 -12.86 -16.39
C LEU A 174 3.61 -11.99 -15.16
N ASN A 175 2.56 -11.59 -14.44
CA ASN A 175 2.68 -10.69 -13.29
C ASN A 175 3.36 -11.36 -12.09
N GLU A 176 3.12 -12.64 -11.85
CA GLU A 176 3.84 -13.42 -10.83
C GLU A 176 5.34 -13.46 -11.12
N MET A 177 5.73 -13.61 -12.39
CA MET A 177 7.12 -13.61 -12.79
C MET A 177 7.78 -12.25 -12.54
N ILE A 178 7.15 -11.15 -12.98
CA ILE A 178 7.67 -9.79 -12.74
C ILE A 178 7.87 -9.54 -11.24
N TYR A 179 6.92 -9.98 -10.41
CA TYR A 179 7.06 -9.93 -8.95
C TYR A 179 8.30 -10.70 -8.47
N ARG A 180 8.53 -11.93 -8.95
CA ARG A 180 9.68 -12.74 -8.54
C ARG A 180 11.01 -12.11 -8.92
N GLU A 181 11.11 -11.48 -10.08
CA GLU A 181 12.35 -10.81 -10.50
C GLU A 181 12.63 -9.54 -9.67
N LEU A 182 11.58 -8.90 -9.16
CA LEU A 182 11.65 -7.66 -8.39
C LEU A 182 11.31 -7.85 -6.91
N SER A 183 11.43 -9.07 -6.39
CA SER A 183 11.26 -9.36 -4.97
C SER A 183 12.52 -10.08 -4.51
N PRO A 184 13.35 -9.46 -3.65
CA PRO A 184 14.51 -10.14 -3.11
C PRO A 184 14.09 -11.36 -2.30
N ASP A 185 14.98 -12.33 -2.23
CA ASP A 185 14.94 -13.44 -1.28
C ASP A 185 16.27 -13.51 -0.52
N ALA A 186 16.49 -14.58 0.24
CA ALA A 186 17.71 -14.71 1.04
C ALA A 186 19.01 -14.71 0.21
N GLU A 187 18.93 -14.99 -1.09
CA GLU A 187 20.08 -15.15 -1.99
C GLU A 187 20.16 -14.04 -3.05
N MET A 188 19.07 -13.30 -3.28
CA MET A 188 18.97 -12.27 -4.31
C MET A 188 18.74 -10.88 -3.74
N SER A 189 19.62 -9.94 -4.08
CA SER A 189 19.37 -8.51 -3.92
C SER A 189 18.78 -7.93 -5.21
N ALA A 190 17.66 -7.21 -5.10
CA ALA A 190 17.06 -6.48 -6.21
C ALA A 190 17.22 -4.97 -5.98
N PRO A 191 17.65 -4.19 -6.98
CA PRO A 191 17.82 -2.73 -6.84
C PRO A 191 16.48 -2.02 -6.60
N TYR A 192 15.38 -2.66 -7.02
CA TYR A 192 14.01 -2.20 -6.82
C TYR A 192 13.16 -3.35 -6.31
N MET A 193 12.18 -3.02 -5.47
CA MET A 193 11.33 -4.00 -4.82
C MET A 193 9.86 -3.66 -5.02
N ILE A 194 9.07 -4.66 -5.39
CA ILE A 194 7.61 -4.58 -5.40
C ILE A 194 7.03 -5.73 -4.61
N SER A 195 5.76 -5.61 -4.27
CA SER A 195 4.97 -6.70 -3.70
C SER A 195 3.87 -7.10 -4.67
N ARG A 196 3.15 -8.17 -4.35
CA ARG A 196 1.94 -8.56 -5.08
C ARG A 196 0.79 -8.88 -4.13
N THR A 197 -0.41 -8.86 -4.67
CA THR A 197 -1.60 -9.45 -4.06
C THR A 197 -2.39 -10.24 -5.11
N ARG A 198 -3.33 -11.06 -4.67
CA ARG A 198 -4.30 -11.71 -5.55
C ARG A 198 -5.70 -11.24 -5.17
N LEU A 199 -6.38 -10.60 -6.11
CA LEU A 199 -7.78 -10.22 -5.96
C LEU A 199 -8.61 -11.47 -6.26
N THR A 200 -9.36 -11.96 -5.27
CA THR A 200 -10.09 -13.22 -5.36
C THR A 200 -11.59 -13.00 -5.39
N SER A 201 -12.29 -13.77 -6.22
CA SER A 201 -13.74 -13.87 -6.21
C SER A 201 -14.24 -14.55 -4.93
N PRO A 202 -15.42 -14.17 -4.40
CA PRO A 202 -16.32 -13.12 -4.89
C PRO A 202 -15.99 -11.72 -4.34
N ALA A 203 -15.07 -11.63 -3.37
CA ALA A 203 -14.83 -10.40 -2.60
C ALA A 203 -14.39 -9.21 -3.47
N TYR A 204 -13.75 -9.47 -4.61
CA TYR A 204 -13.23 -8.44 -5.52
C TYR A 204 -13.89 -8.44 -6.90
N ASP A 205 -15.02 -9.13 -7.11
CA ASP A 205 -15.63 -9.23 -8.46
C ASP A 205 -15.97 -7.84 -9.04
N GLY A 206 -16.48 -6.94 -8.19
CA GLY A 206 -16.76 -5.55 -8.57
C GLY A 206 -15.53 -4.72 -8.95
N ALA A 207 -14.32 -5.17 -8.58
CA ALA A 207 -13.06 -4.54 -8.97
C ALA A 207 -12.41 -5.24 -10.18
N ILE A 208 -12.41 -6.58 -10.20
CA ILE A 208 -11.78 -7.37 -11.26
C ILE A 208 -12.55 -7.24 -12.57
N GLY A 209 -13.89 -7.33 -12.54
CA GLY A 209 -14.72 -7.30 -13.75
C GLY A 209 -14.47 -6.08 -14.63
N PRO A 210 -14.62 -4.84 -14.10
CA PRO A 210 -14.33 -3.61 -14.86
C PRO A 210 -12.88 -3.51 -15.34
N LEU A 211 -11.92 -3.97 -14.54
CA LEU A 211 -10.50 -3.95 -14.89
C LEU A 211 -10.22 -4.87 -16.08
N LEU A 212 -10.79 -6.08 -16.09
CA LEU A 212 -10.67 -7.01 -17.21
C LEU A 212 -11.35 -6.42 -18.46
N LEU A 213 -12.56 -5.88 -18.36
CA LEU A 213 -13.22 -5.24 -19.52
C LEU A 213 -12.40 -4.10 -20.13
N SER A 214 -11.60 -3.39 -19.33
CA SER A 214 -10.70 -2.33 -19.82
C SER A 214 -9.59 -2.84 -20.76
N LEU A 215 -9.37 -4.15 -20.82
CA LEU A 215 -8.48 -4.83 -21.77
C LEU A 215 -9.12 -5.10 -23.14
N GLY A 216 -10.42 -4.82 -23.30
CA GLY A 216 -11.16 -5.10 -24.54
C GLY A 216 -11.48 -6.59 -24.69
N LYS A 217 -11.46 -7.10 -25.93
CA LYS A 217 -11.85 -8.49 -26.26
C LYS A 217 -11.07 -9.54 -25.47
N ASP A 218 -9.77 -9.31 -25.26
CA ASP A 218 -8.92 -10.22 -24.48
C ASP A 218 -9.47 -10.35 -23.04
N GLY A 219 -9.83 -9.22 -22.43
CA GLY A 219 -10.37 -9.17 -21.08
C GLY A 219 -11.78 -9.71 -20.92
N GLU A 220 -12.64 -9.55 -21.94
CA GLU A 220 -13.96 -10.19 -21.97
C GLU A 220 -13.83 -11.72 -21.86
N SER A 221 -12.88 -12.31 -22.58
CA SER A 221 -12.63 -13.76 -22.51
C SER A 221 -12.16 -14.23 -21.13
N TYR A 222 -11.51 -13.36 -20.36
CA TYR A 222 -10.99 -13.70 -19.03
C TYR A 222 -12.08 -13.73 -17.95
N GLN A 223 -13.24 -13.10 -18.19
CA GLN A 223 -14.30 -12.99 -17.18
C GLN A 223 -14.88 -14.35 -16.78
N GLU A 224 -14.92 -15.30 -17.70
CA GLU A 224 -15.39 -16.68 -17.44
C GLU A 224 -14.50 -17.40 -16.40
N SER A 225 -13.24 -16.98 -16.30
CA SER A 225 -12.23 -17.54 -15.40
C SER A 225 -12.01 -16.71 -14.12
N ILE A 226 -12.84 -15.71 -13.82
CA ILE A 226 -12.64 -14.79 -12.68
C ILE A 226 -12.45 -15.49 -11.32
N ALA A 227 -13.01 -16.69 -11.15
CA ALA A 227 -12.82 -17.54 -9.96
C ALA A 227 -11.35 -17.90 -9.69
N GLU A 228 -10.48 -17.88 -10.72
CA GLU A 228 -9.03 -18.04 -10.55
C GLU A 228 -8.41 -16.88 -9.77
N GLY A 229 -9.06 -15.72 -9.72
CA GLY A 229 -8.53 -14.49 -9.14
C GLY A 229 -7.43 -13.84 -9.98
N LEU A 230 -7.22 -12.54 -9.77
CA LEU A 230 -6.30 -11.71 -10.55
C LEU A 230 -5.07 -11.30 -9.73
N THR A 231 -3.88 -11.64 -10.21
CA THR A 231 -2.60 -11.20 -9.65
C THR A 231 -2.37 -9.73 -9.99
N VAL A 232 -2.11 -8.93 -8.97
CA VAL A 232 -1.85 -7.48 -9.08
C VAL A 232 -0.53 -7.15 -8.40
N LEU A 233 0.31 -6.40 -9.11
CA LEU A 233 1.56 -5.85 -8.58
C LEU A 233 1.25 -4.60 -7.76
N ARG A 234 2.04 -4.38 -6.70
CA ARG A 234 1.83 -3.32 -5.72
C ARG A 234 3.16 -2.69 -5.30
N ALA A 235 3.24 -1.38 -5.47
CA ALA A 235 4.31 -0.54 -4.94
C ALA A 235 3.77 0.29 -3.76
N THR A 236 4.36 0.10 -2.57
CA THR A 236 4.05 0.90 -1.38
C THR A 236 5.12 1.96 -1.21
N VAL A 237 4.78 3.21 -1.50
CA VAL A 237 5.73 4.33 -1.56
C VAL A 237 5.83 4.98 -0.19
N MET A 238 6.70 4.45 0.67
CA MET A 238 6.90 4.96 2.04
C MET A 238 8.18 5.79 2.20
N ASN A 239 9.05 5.84 1.21
CA ASN A 239 10.26 6.66 1.29
C ASN A 239 9.90 8.14 1.09
N PRO A 240 10.02 9.01 2.11
CA PRO A 240 9.64 10.42 2.00
C PRO A 240 10.63 11.25 1.17
N PHE A 241 11.76 10.66 0.77
CA PHE A 241 12.79 11.32 -0.05
C PHE A 241 12.64 11.03 -1.54
N SER A 242 11.67 10.21 -1.95
CA SER A 242 11.50 9.80 -3.36
C SER A 242 11.26 10.94 -4.33
N VAL A 243 10.82 12.11 -3.84
CA VAL A 243 10.57 13.29 -4.68
C VAL A 243 11.73 14.28 -4.69
N ASP A 244 12.39 14.47 -3.54
CA ASP A 244 13.43 15.49 -3.38
C ASP A 244 14.84 14.97 -3.71
N ALA A 245 15.08 13.66 -3.61
CA ALA A 245 16.43 13.08 -3.73
C ALA A 245 16.86 12.79 -5.18
N SER A 246 15.92 12.46 -6.07
CA SER A 246 16.06 12.45 -7.54
C SER A 246 14.81 11.77 -8.15
N PRO A 247 14.18 12.33 -9.21
CA PRO A 247 13.13 11.64 -9.96
C PRO A 247 13.58 10.27 -10.51
N ASP A 248 14.90 10.01 -10.56
CA ASP A 248 15.51 8.77 -11.01
C ASP A 248 15.04 7.54 -10.24
N TYR A 249 14.62 7.66 -8.97
CA TYR A 249 14.20 6.49 -8.21
C TYR A 249 12.85 5.94 -8.71
N LEU A 250 11.87 6.82 -8.95
CA LEU A 250 10.56 6.40 -9.47
C LEU A 250 10.67 5.94 -10.93
N LEU A 251 11.45 6.67 -11.73
CA LEU A 251 11.77 6.27 -13.11
C LEU A 251 12.50 4.92 -13.15
N GLY A 252 13.48 4.72 -12.26
CA GLY A 252 14.25 3.50 -12.15
C GLY A 252 13.40 2.28 -11.76
N LEU A 253 12.38 2.47 -10.91
CA LEU A 253 11.39 1.43 -10.61
C LEU A 253 10.55 1.08 -11.85
N VAL A 254 10.04 2.08 -12.56
CA VAL A 254 9.27 1.88 -13.81
C VAL A 254 10.12 1.13 -14.84
N ASP A 255 11.38 1.52 -14.99
CA ASP A 255 12.35 0.86 -15.85
C ASP A 255 12.69 -0.57 -15.41
N ALA A 256 12.76 -0.83 -14.11
CA ALA A 256 12.98 -2.18 -13.57
C ALA A 256 11.79 -3.10 -13.89
N VAL A 257 10.56 -2.62 -13.71
CA VAL A 257 9.33 -3.34 -14.10
C VAL A 257 9.33 -3.61 -15.61
N ARG A 258 9.70 -2.62 -16.43
CA ARG A 258 9.80 -2.77 -17.88
C ARG A 258 10.84 -3.83 -18.26
N ARG A 259 12.04 -3.80 -17.68
CA ARG A 259 13.09 -4.80 -17.93
C ARG A 259 12.66 -6.20 -17.51
N ALA A 260 12.02 -6.35 -16.35
CA ALA A 260 11.50 -7.64 -15.90
C ALA A 260 10.43 -8.19 -16.86
N ALA A 261 9.53 -7.34 -17.35
CA ALA A 261 8.57 -7.75 -18.37
C ALA A 261 9.25 -8.22 -19.66
N MET A 262 10.28 -7.52 -20.13
CA MET A 262 11.04 -7.88 -21.33
C MET A 262 11.87 -9.17 -21.13
N SER A 263 12.37 -9.43 -19.91
CA SER A 263 13.09 -10.66 -19.57
C SER A 263 12.22 -11.90 -19.81
N PHE A 264 10.89 -11.77 -19.70
CA PHE A 264 9.94 -12.84 -19.98
C PHE A 264 10.06 -13.39 -21.39
N LEU A 265 10.44 -12.53 -22.35
CA LEU A 265 10.70 -12.94 -23.73
C LEU A 265 11.95 -13.83 -23.82
N SER A 266 12.87 -13.75 -22.87
CA SER A 266 14.21 -14.34 -22.92
C SER A 266 14.48 -15.44 -21.88
N GLY A 267 13.73 -15.53 -20.77
CA GLY A 267 14.02 -16.33 -19.54
C GLY A 267 13.92 -17.87 -19.63
N PRO A 268 13.41 -18.59 -18.61
CA PRO A 268 13.04 -20.03 -18.63
C PRO A 268 11.52 -20.32 -18.69
N ALA A 269 10.64 -19.32 -18.81
CA ALA A 269 9.17 -19.47 -18.81
C ALA A 269 8.59 -20.43 -19.88
N ASN A 270 7.32 -20.85 -19.69
CA ASN A 270 6.58 -21.80 -20.54
C ASN A 270 6.88 -21.59 -22.05
N PRO A 271 7.43 -22.60 -22.75
CA PRO A 271 7.87 -22.47 -24.16
C PRO A 271 6.76 -21.99 -25.11
N VAL A 272 5.52 -22.42 -24.86
CA VAL A 272 4.35 -22.07 -25.68
C VAL A 272 4.02 -20.58 -25.54
N LEU A 273 4.01 -20.10 -24.30
CA LEU A 273 3.71 -18.71 -23.97
C LEU A 273 4.75 -17.76 -24.57
N ARG A 274 6.04 -18.13 -24.50
CA ARG A 274 7.12 -17.36 -25.14
C ARG A 274 7.01 -17.28 -26.64
N HIS A 275 6.68 -18.40 -27.30
CA HIS A 275 6.58 -18.42 -28.76
C HIS A 275 5.48 -17.48 -29.23
N ARG A 276 4.35 -17.43 -28.51
CA ARG A 276 3.26 -16.47 -28.76
C ARG A 276 3.72 -15.03 -28.56
N LEU A 277 4.39 -14.74 -27.44
CA LEU A 277 4.88 -13.40 -27.12
C LEU A 277 5.91 -12.90 -28.15
N ARG A 278 6.97 -13.68 -28.43
CA ARG A 278 8.02 -13.31 -29.40
C ARG A 278 7.48 -13.07 -30.82
N ARG A 279 6.58 -13.95 -31.31
CA ARG A 279 5.97 -13.78 -32.63
C ARG A 279 5.15 -12.51 -32.74
N ALA A 280 4.47 -12.11 -31.67
CA ALA A 280 3.71 -10.88 -31.64
C ALA A 280 4.64 -9.65 -31.60
N THR A 281 5.74 -9.69 -30.84
CA THR A 281 6.73 -8.60 -30.80
C THR A 281 7.40 -8.37 -32.16
N CYS A 282 7.82 -9.44 -32.86
CA CYS A 282 8.44 -9.31 -34.19
C CYS A 282 7.50 -8.78 -35.29
N ARG A 283 6.17 -8.79 -35.08
CA ARG A 283 5.20 -8.24 -36.03
C ARG A 283 4.88 -6.75 -35.79
N ALA A 284 5.30 -6.22 -34.64
CA ALA A 284 5.05 -4.83 -34.24
C ALA A 284 6.25 -3.89 -34.48
N GLN A 285 7.42 -4.45 -34.84
CA GLN A 285 8.61 -3.74 -35.33
C GLN A 285 8.59 -3.65 -36.85
#